data_AF-A0A6G3SM80-F1
#
_entry.id   AF-A0A6G3SM80-F1
#
_cell.length_a   1.000
_cell.length_b   1.000
_cell.length_c   1.000
_cell.angle_alpha   90.00
_cell.angle_beta   90.00
_cell.angle_gamma   90.00
#
_symmetry.space_group_name_H-M   'P 1'
#
loop_
_entity.id
_entity.type
_entity.pdbx_description
1 polymer ?
#
loop_
_entity_poly.entity_id
_entity_poly.type
_entity_poly.pdbx_seq_one_letter_code
_entity_poly.pdbx_strand_id
1 'polypeptide(L)'
;RRWADRWAAGVPGSAEALAACRRRLERPAAPDPTVPRCLVVMVEPARDGSPDVFVRHWVNKAHGYWRPELCPMETVTLDTLAGAVERAVERGEALWVETRKGQAGPPETPGRTGTAGTGGGPVHVEFLLPFDLLNHDMARLELGTGVPRPRPIGMHYRVHLRSLDRMRGDAGQLRRWQARWDQLRTATAPAAHRWKAADRDGFERWHARLAGDESLTAVILDAPAVQGHGLEALRAAVAEGVGVAAWDRRADSSSQSSELLTLLLGHTYTQLPEKVHRLRAGAEIEEDGPLWVGRHIAFFWDDPYRLVDREELLSA
;
A
#
# COMPACT_ATOMS: atom_id res chain seq x y z
N ARG A 1 -1.88 1.85 33.77
CA ARG A 1 -0.86 2.60 34.57
C ARG A 1 -0.85 2.17 36.03
N ARG A 2 -1.89 2.44 36.83
CA ARG A 2 -1.95 2.11 38.27
C ARG A 2 -1.60 0.66 38.64
N TRP A 3 -1.99 -0.32 37.83
CA TRP A 3 -1.63 -1.72 38.05
C TRP A 3 -0.11 -1.97 37.90
N ALA A 4 0.52 -1.44 36.85
CA ALA A 4 1.96 -1.57 36.61
C ALA A 4 2.78 -0.84 37.67
N ASP A 5 2.29 0.30 38.16
CA ASP A 5 2.93 1.04 39.27
C ASP A 5 2.91 0.23 40.57
N ARG A 6 1.77 -0.40 40.90
CA ARG A 6 1.66 -1.27 42.08
C ARG A 6 2.53 -2.51 41.99
N TRP A 7 2.61 -3.12 40.80
CA TRP A 7 3.48 -4.28 40.58
C TRP A 7 4.96 -3.93 40.74
N ALA A 8 5.40 -2.82 40.14
CA ALA A 8 6.79 -2.38 40.19
C ALA A 8 7.25 -1.92 41.59
N ALA A 9 6.33 -1.53 42.46
CA ALA A 9 6.62 -1.19 43.86
C ALA A 9 6.96 -2.42 44.72
N GLY A 10 6.53 -3.62 44.31
CA GLY A 10 6.74 -4.86 45.08
C GLY A 10 8.05 -5.59 44.77
N VAL A 11 8.82 -5.15 43.76
CA VAL A 11 10.03 -5.85 43.30
C VAL A 11 11.21 -4.85 43.24
N PRO A 12 12.30 -5.07 44.00
CA PRO A 12 13.49 -4.21 43.95
C PRO A 12 14.01 -4.01 42.52
N GLY A 13 14.36 -2.76 42.16
CA GLY A 13 14.84 -2.40 40.82
C GLY A 13 13.77 -2.31 39.72
N SER A 14 12.54 -2.81 39.95
CA SER A 14 11.49 -2.82 38.93
C SER A 14 10.86 -1.45 38.69
N ALA A 15 10.84 -0.56 39.69
CA ALA A 15 10.40 0.83 39.51
C ALA A 15 11.32 1.61 38.56
N GLU A 16 12.64 1.43 38.68
CA GLU A 16 13.62 2.06 37.80
C GLU A 16 13.56 1.48 36.38
N ALA A 17 13.43 0.15 36.25
CA ALA A 17 13.24 -0.52 34.97
C ALA A 17 11.94 -0.09 34.28
N LEU A 18 10.83 0.06 35.02
CA LEU A 18 9.55 0.56 34.50
C LEU A 18 9.66 2.02 34.05
N ALA A 19 10.35 2.87 34.83
CA ALA A 19 10.62 4.26 34.46
C ALA A 19 11.51 4.36 33.21
N ALA A 20 12.55 3.53 33.10
CA ALA A 20 13.39 3.44 31.91
C ALA A 20 12.61 2.95 30.68
N CYS A 21 11.74 1.95 30.86
CA CYS A 21 10.87 1.45 29.80
C CYS A 21 9.88 2.52 29.33
N ARG A 22 9.28 3.29 30.24
CA ARG A 22 8.41 4.44 29.92
C ARG A 22 9.17 5.51 29.17
N ARG A 23 10.35 5.92 29.65
CA ARG A 23 11.21 6.88 28.92
C ARG A 23 11.56 6.38 27.51
N ARG A 24 11.79 5.08 27.34
CA ARG A 24 12.05 4.47 26.03
C ARG A 24 10.82 4.47 25.13
N LEU A 25 9.63 4.26 25.69
CA LEU A 25 8.34 4.32 24.96
C LEU A 25 7.92 5.77 24.64
N GLU A 26 8.34 6.74 25.46
CA GLU A 26 8.11 8.17 25.25
C GLU A 26 9.09 8.77 24.22
N ARG A 27 10.26 8.17 24.03
CA ARG A 27 11.15 8.52 22.92
C ARG A 27 10.43 8.21 21.61
N PRO A 28 10.23 9.20 20.72
CA PRO A 28 9.78 8.92 19.37
C PRO A 28 10.73 7.89 18.75
N ALA A 29 10.18 6.85 18.13
CA ALA A 29 10.99 5.96 17.30
C ALA A 29 11.76 6.82 16.27
N ALA A 30 12.95 6.38 15.88
CA ALA A 30 13.64 7.05 14.78
C ALA A 30 12.72 7.05 13.54
N PRO A 31 12.64 8.15 12.78
CA PRO A 31 11.80 8.20 11.60
C PRO A 31 12.26 7.13 10.59
N ASP A 32 11.32 6.31 10.09
CA ASP A 32 11.59 5.37 9.01
C ASP A 32 11.39 6.09 7.67
N PRO A 33 12.45 6.39 6.90
CA PRO A 33 12.34 7.12 5.64
C PRO A 33 11.52 6.38 4.57
N THR A 34 11.16 5.12 4.78
CA THR A 34 10.27 4.38 3.87
C THR A 34 8.79 4.64 4.13
N VAL A 35 8.43 5.34 5.22
CA VAL A 35 7.04 5.63 5.57
C VAL A 35 6.61 6.96 4.95
N PRO A 36 5.73 6.95 3.93
CA PRO A 36 5.34 8.15 3.21
C PRO A 36 4.21 8.90 3.92
N ARG A 37 3.99 10.15 3.49
CA ARG A 37 2.67 10.77 3.61
C ARG A 37 1.69 9.96 2.78
N CYS A 38 0.59 9.55 3.37
CA CYS A 38 -0.25 8.51 2.78
C CYS A 38 -1.72 8.77 3.07
N LEU A 39 -2.57 8.57 2.06
CA LEU A 39 -3.99 8.33 2.24
C LEU A 39 -4.21 6.82 2.04
N VAL A 40 -4.79 6.14 3.04
CA VAL A 40 -5.25 4.76 2.89
C VAL A 40 -6.75 4.81 2.70
N VAL A 41 -7.27 4.21 1.63
CA VAL A 41 -8.70 4.12 1.33
C VAL A 41 -9.10 2.66 1.32
N MET A 42 -9.89 2.25 2.30
CA MET A 42 -10.52 0.93 2.32
C MET A 42 -11.85 0.99 1.57
N VAL A 43 -12.07 0.03 0.67
CA VAL A 43 -13.28 -0.10 -0.13
C VAL A 43 -13.85 -1.49 0.11
N GLU A 44 -14.94 -1.58 0.86
CA GLU A 44 -15.56 -2.84 1.24
C GLU A 44 -17.01 -2.91 0.72
N PRO A 45 -17.29 -3.76 -0.29
CA PRO A 45 -18.65 -4.03 -0.73
C PRO A 45 -19.52 -4.61 0.40
N ALA A 46 -20.79 -4.21 0.43
CA ALA A 46 -21.77 -4.79 1.33
C ALA A 46 -22.00 -6.28 1.02
N ARG A 47 -22.23 -7.07 2.07
CA ARG A 47 -22.42 -8.53 1.97
C ARG A 47 -23.88 -8.95 1.82
N ASP A 48 -24.80 -7.99 1.78
CA ASP A 48 -26.24 -8.19 1.68
C ASP A 48 -26.76 -8.20 0.22
N GLY A 49 -25.85 -8.11 -0.76
CA GLY A 49 -26.17 -8.08 -2.18
C GLY A 49 -26.64 -6.72 -2.70
N SER A 50 -26.65 -5.68 -1.85
CA SER A 50 -26.84 -4.31 -2.29
C SER A 50 -25.62 -3.83 -3.12
N PRO A 51 -25.77 -2.77 -3.93
CA PRO A 51 -24.64 -2.13 -4.61
C PRO A 51 -23.79 -1.27 -3.67
N ASP A 52 -24.09 -1.28 -2.37
CA ASP A 52 -23.44 -0.43 -1.39
C ASP A 52 -21.99 -0.86 -1.16
N VAL A 53 -21.15 0.15 -0.97
CA VAL A 53 -19.73 0.05 -0.73
C VAL A 53 -19.40 0.98 0.43
N PHE A 54 -18.85 0.40 1.49
CA PHE A 54 -18.36 1.13 2.65
C PHE A 54 -16.95 1.63 2.37
N VAL A 55 -16.77 2.95 2.39
CA VAL A 55 -15.48 3.61 2.21
C VAL A 55 -15.01 4.16 3.55
N ARG A 56 -13.96 3.57 4.09
CA ARG A 56 -13.22 4.11 5.25
C ARG A 56 -11.88 4.63 4.76
N HIS A 57 -11.35 5.67 5.39
CA HIS A 57 -10.03 6.16 5.03
C HIS A 57 -9.25 6.67 6.22
N TRP A 58 -7.94 6.62 6.09
CA TRP A 58 -6.99 7.11 7.08
C TRP A 58 -5.96 8.02 6.43
N VAL A 59 -5.56 9.06 7.14
CA VAL A 59 -4.51 9.98 6.67
C VAL A 59 -3.28 9.83 7.55
N ASN A 60 -2.17 9.37 6.95
CA ASN A 60 -0.86 9.47 7.56
C ASN A 60 -0.23 10.82 7.20
N LYS A 61 -0.22 11.74 8.18
CA LYS A 61 0.14 13.14 7.95
C LYS A 61 1.65 13.38 7.83
N ALA A 62 2.45 12.63 8.60
CA ALA A 62 3.88 12.85 8.73
C ALA A 62 4.67 11.74 8.02
N HIS A 63 5.59 12.13 7.15
CA HIS A 63 6.62 11.25 6.63
C HIS A 63 7.51 10.74 7.79
N GLY A 64 7.97 9.50 7.71
CA GLY A 64 8.84 8.92 8.74
C GLY A 64 8.12 8.16 9.84
N TYR A 65 6.81 8.37 10.00
CA TYR A 65 6.04 7.81 11.11
C TYR A 65 4.72 7.25 10.61
N TRP A 66 4.41 6.02 11.00
CA TRP A 66 3.11 5.43 10.71
C TRP A 66 2.15 5.75 11.86
N ARG A 67 1.36 6.81 11.68
CA ARG A 67 0.32 7.25 12.63
C ARG A 67 -0.94 7.68 11.85
N PRO A 68 -1.59 6.73 11.17
CA PRO A 68 -2.78 7.01 10.37
C PRO A 68 -3.93 7.45 11.27
N GLU A 69 -4.56 8.58 10.95
CA GLU A 69 -5.76 9.07 11.63
C GLU A 69 -7.01 8.63 10.86
N LEU A 70 -7.91 7.90 11.53
CA LEU A 70 -9.17 7.46 10.96
C LEU A 70 -10.09 8.66 10.69
N CYS A 71 -10.67 8.69 9.50
CA CYS A 71 -11.66 9.67 9.09
C CYS A 71 -13.07 9.04 9.00
N PRO A 72 -14.14 9.86 8.92
CA PRO A 72 -15.50 9.36 8.83
C PRO A 72 -15.69 8.39 7.65
N MET A 73 -16.53 7.38 7.88
CA MET A 73 -16.95 6.41 6.87
C MET A 73 -18.04 7.02 5.97
N GLU A 74 -18.01 6.66 4.69
CA GLU A 74 -19.04 7.00 3.72
C GLU A 74 -19.61 5.71 3.10
N THR A 75 -20.89 5.71 2.76
CA THR A 75 -21.52 4.65 1.98
C THR A 75 -21.79 5.18 0.58
N VAL A 76 -21.28 4.48 -0.44
CA VAL A 76 -21.39 4.83 -1.86
C VAL A 76 -21.62 3.58 -2.69
N THR A 77 -21.65 3.71 -4.02
CA THR A 77 -21.58 2.57 -4.96
C THR A 77 -20.22 2.56 -5.66
N LEU A 78 -19.88 1.48 -6.38
CA LEU A 78 -18.66 1.47 -7.21
C LEU A 78 -18.67 2.60 -8.27
N ASP A 79 -19.84 2.93 -8.84
CA ASP A 79 -19.97 4.01 -9.83
C ASP A 79 -19.73 5.40 -9.23
N THR A 80 -20.03 5.58 -7.95
CA THR A 80 -19.86 6.86 -7.23
C THR A 80 -18.59 6.90 -6.36
N LEU A 81 -17.79 5.84 -6.40
CA LEU A 81 -16.55 5.70 -5.63
C LEU A 81 -15.56 6.82 -5.91
N ALA A 82 -15.42 7.26 -7.16
CA ALA A 82 -14.51 8.34 -7.55
C ALA A 82 -14.75 9.63 -6.74
N GLY A 83 -16.02 10.00 -6.55
CA GLY A 83 -16.38 11.18 -5.76
C GLY A 83 -16.07 11.05 -4.26
N ALA A 84 -16.20 9.85 -3.68
CA ALA A 84 -15.79 9.60 -2.29
C ALA A 84 -14.26 9.66 -2.13
N VAL A 85 -13.52 9.11 -3.09
CA VAL A 85 -12.06 9.16 -3.12
C VAL A 85 -11.57 10.61 -3.29
N GLU A 86 -12.22 11.40 -4.15
CA GLU A 86 -11.93 12.83 -4.32
C GLU A 86 -12.07 13.60 -3.00
N ARG A 87 -13.18 13.43 -2.27
CA ARG A 87 -13.35 14.04 -0.94
C ARG A 87 -12.31 13.57 0.08
N ALA A 88 -11.91 12.30 0.02
CA ALA A 88 -10.85 11.76 0.89
C ALA A 88 -9.48 12.38 0.56
N VAL A 89 -9.18 12.60 -0.72
CA VAL A 89 -7.98 13.30 -1.19
C VAL A 89 -7.99 14.75 -0.72
N GLU A 90 -9.09 15.48 -0.88
CA GLU A 90 -9.22 16.87 -0.42
C GLU A 90 -8.96 17.00 1.09
N ARG A 91 -9.50 16.07 1.90
CA ARG A 91 -9.22 16.01 3.34
C ARG A 91 -7.75 15.73 3.64
N GLY A 92 -7.14 14.79 2.92
CA GLY A 92 -5.71 14.49 3.05
C GLY A 92 -4.83 15.71 2.75
N GLU A 93 -5.12 16.42 1.67
CA GLU A 93 -4.41 17.64 1.26
C GLU A 93 -4.50 18.73 2.32
N ALA A 94 -5.69 18.99 2.86
CA ALA A 94 -5.88 19.96 3.94
C ALA A 94 -4.99 19.63 5.15
N LEU A 95 -4.97 18.36 5.59
CA LEU A 95 -4.16 17.91 6.73
C LEU A 95 -2.65 17.98 6.48
N TRP A 96 -2.19 17.68 5.25
CA TRP A 96 -0.77 17.80 4.88
C TRP A 96 -0.30 19.26 4.75
N VAL A 97 -1.21 20.19 4.42
CA VAL A 97 -0.92 21.63 4.43
C VAL A 97 -0.77 22.14 5.86
N GLU A 98 -1.68 21.78 6.76
CA GLU A 98 -1.64 22.16 8.18
C GLU A 98 -0.37 21.67 8.87
N THR A 99 0.01 20.41 8.62
CA THR A 99 1.23 19.81 9.20
C THR A 99 2.49 20.56 8.76
N ARG A 100 2.57 20.99 7.48
CA ARG A 100 3.68 21.81 6.99
C ARG A 100 3.75 23.17 7.68
N LYS A 101 2.61 23.81 7.94
CA LYS A 101 2.56 25.09 8.67
C LYS A 101 3.00 24.94 10.13
N GLY A 102 2.63 23.85 10.80
CA GLY A 102 3.04 23.57 12.18
C GLY A 102 4.52 23.18 12.35
N GLN A 103 5.17 22.69 11.29
CA GLN A 103 6.60 22.35 11.28
C GLN A 103 7.51 23.51 10.85
N ALA A 104 6.96 24.62 10.36
CA ALA A 104 7.71 25.84 10.10
C ALA A 104 8.06 26.53 11.43
N GLY A 105 9.20 26.16 12.02
CA GLY A 105 9.83 26.91 13.10
C GLY A 105 10.28 28.31 12.66
N PRO A 106 10.81 29.15 13.58
CA PRO A 106 11.35 30.47 13.22
C PRO A 106 12.43 30.33 12.14
N PRO A 107 12.58 31.33 11.25
CA PRO A 107 13.51 31.25 10.12
C PRO A 107 14.92 30.93 10.62
N GLU A 108 15.47 29.81 10.16
CA GLU A 108 16.83 29.41 10.46
C GLU A 108 17.80 30.49 9.97
N THR A 109 18.82 30.77 10.79
CA THR A 109 19.86 31.75 10.51
C THR A 109 20.55 31.43 9.17
N PRO A 110 20.71 32.39 8.25
CA PRO A 110 21.30 32.14 6.94
C PRO A 110 22.79 31.80 7.12
N GLY A 111 23.19 30.58 6.75
CA GLY A 111 24.60 30.18 6.79
C GLY A 111 24.87 28.67 6.81
N ARG A 112 23.86 27.83 6.97
CA ARG A 112 24.05 26.37 6.94
C ARG A 112 23.56 25.82 5.60
N THR A 113 24.48 25.54 4.68
CA THR A 113 24.26 24.78 3.45
C THR A 113 23.97 23.30 3.78
N GLY A 114 22.88 23.06 4.49
CA GLY A 114 22.17 21.79 4.44
C GLY A 114 21.19 21.86 3.28
N THR A 115 21.11 20.81 2.48
CA THR A 115 20.04 20.60 1.49
C THR A 115 18.68 20.62 2.19
N ALA A 116 18.11 21.82 2.35
CA ALA A 116 16.74 22.05 2.77
C ALA A 116 15.81 21.67 1.61
N GLY A 117 15.60 20.36 1.42
CA GLY A 117 14.49 19.87 0.64
C GLY A 117 13.20 20.24 1.37
N THR A 118 12.36 21.06 0.75
CA THR A 118 10.95 21.24 1.10
C THR A 118 10.37 19.93 1.62
N GLY A 119 9.92 19.91 2.87
CA GLY A 119 9.48 18.71 3.62
C GLY A 119 8.22 18.04 3.10
N GLY A 120 8.16 17.73 1.81
CA GLY A 120 7.00 17.19 1.14
C GLY A 120 7.37 16.10 0.16
N GLY A 121 7.90 14.98 0.65
CA GLY A 121 8.05 13.77 -0.16
C GLY A 121 6.73 13.36 -0.83
N PRO A 122 6.79 12.61 -1.94
CA PRO A 122 5.62 12.24 -2.73
C PRO A 122 4.54 11.58 -1.88
N VAL A 123 3.28 11.88 -2.20
CA VAL A 123 2.12 11.35 -1.48
C VAL A 123 1.69 10.03 -2.10
N HIS A 124 1.40 9.07 -1.23
CA HIS A 124 0.89 7.76 -1.61
C HIS A 124 -0.62 7.69 -1.39
N VAL A 125 -1.33 7.02 -2.29
CA VAL A 125 -2.74 6.65 -2.12
C VAL A 125 -2.82 5.13 -2.18
N GLU A 126 -3.12 4.49 -1.07
CA GLU A 126 -3.15 3.04 -0.95
C GLU A 126 -4.59 2.55 -0.82
N PHE A 127 -5.03 1.77 -1.80
CA PHE A 127 -6.36 1.18 -1.79
C PHE A 127 -6.31 -0.18 -1.11
N LEU A 128 -7.02 -0.31 0.01
CA LEU A 128 -7.21 -1.56 0.73
C LEU A 128 -8.50 -2.22 0.24
N LEU A 129 -8.35 -3.29 -0.55
CA LEU A 129 -9.42 -3.87 -1.34
C LEU A 129 -9.61 -5.36 -1.04
N PRO A 130 -10.84 -5.88 -1.07
CA PRO A 130 -11.06 -7.31 -1.18
C PRO A 130 -10.46 -7.82 -2.50
N PHE A 131 -10.10 -9.12 -2.53
CA PHE A 131 -9.53 -9.76 -3.70
C PHE A 131 -10.28 -9.48 -5.01
N ASP A 132 -11.61 -9.47 -4.97
CA ASP A 132 -12.45 -9.31 -6.17
C ASP A 132 -12.39 -7.90 -6.77
N LEU A 133 -11.90 -6.91 -6.01
CA LEU A 133 -11.68 -5.54 -6.47
C LEU A 133 -10.20 -5.25 -6.81
N LEU A 134 -9.26 -6.17 -6.60
CA LEU A 134 -7.84 -5.92 -6.89
C LEU A 134 -7.57 -5.71 -8.39
N ASN A 135 -8.36 -6.31 -9.28
CA ASN A 135 -8.25 -6.05 -10.72
C ASN A 135 -8.94 -4.75 -11.15
N HIS A 136 -9.71 -4.09 -10.28
CA HIS A 136 -10.34 -2.81 -10.59
C HIS A 136 -9.29 -1.71 -10.77
N ASP A 137 -9.54 -0.77 -11.68
CA ASP A 137 -8.56 0.25 -12.03
C ASP A 137 -8.62 1.47 -11.10
N MET A 138 -8.20 1.26 -9.85
CA MET A 138 -8.19 2.33 -8.85
C MET A 138 -7.24 3.48 -9.19
N ALA A 139 -6.22 3.25 -10.02
CA ALA A 139 -5.28 4.31 -10.43
C ALA A 139 -5.89 5.25 -11.47
N ARG A 140 -6.96 4.84 -12.16
CA ARG A 140 -7.70 5.67 -13.12
C ARG A 140 -9.02 6.23 -12.60
N LEU A 141 -9.29 6.11 -11.30
CA LEU A 141 -10.36 6.91 -10.69
C LEU A 141 -10.11 8.39 -10.97
N GLU A 142 -11.15 9.04 -11.48
CA GLU A 142 -11.08 10.42 -11.94
C GLU A 142 -11.14 11.38 -10.75
N LEU A 143 -10.18 12.31 -10.70
CA LEU A 143 -10.21 13.49 -9.85
C LEU A 143 -10.64 14.70 -10.67
N GLY A 144 -11.38 15.61 -10.04
CA GLY A 144 -11.97 16.76 -10.68
C GLY A 144 -13.32 16.45 -11.31
N THR A 145 -14.20 15.69 -10.64
CA THR A 145 -15.50 15.29 -11.22
C THR A 145 -16.41 16.47 -11.56
N GLY A 146 -16.11 17.66 -11.02
CA GLY A 146 -16.77 18.93 -11.36
C GLY A 146 -16.05 19.81 -12.40
N VAL A 147 -14.92 19.38 -12.98
CA VAL A 147 -14.19 20.17 -13.99
C VAL A 147 -14.28 19.54 -15.39
N PRO A 148 -14.12 20.32 -16.48
CA PRO A 148 -14.33 19.83 -17.85
C PRO A 148 -13.39 18.70 -18.31
N ARG A 149 -12.27 18.47 -17.60
CA ARG A 149 -11.27 17.45 -17.93
C ARG A 149 -10.76 16.82 -16.64
N PRO A 150 -11.49 15.84 -16.06
CA PRO A 150 -10.97 15.07 -14.94
C PRO A 150 -9.69 14.34 -15.34
N ARG A 151 -8.84 14.07 -14.35
CA ARG A 151 -7.58 13.33 -14.55
C ARG A 151 -7.51 12.13 -13.62
N PRO A 152 -6.93 11.01 -14.08
CA PRO A 152 -6.63 9.86 -13.25
C PRO A 152 -5.85 10.23 -11.98
N ILE A 153 -6.28 9.73 -10.83
CA ILE A 153 -5.59 9.88 -9.55
C ILE A 153 -4.11 9.42 -9.62
N GLY A 154 -3.82 8.41 -10.45
CA GLY A 154 -2.47 7.88 -10.68
C GLY A 154 -1.50 8.86 -11.34
N MET A 155 -1.99 9.95 -11.96
CA MET A 155 -1.15 11.05 -12.47
C MET A 155 -0.70 12.00 -11.35
N HIS A 156 -1.44 12.06 -10.24
CA HIS A 156 -1.18 12.99 -9.14
C HIS A 156 -0.47 12.33 -7.96
N TYR A 157 -0.77 11.05 -7.73
CA TYR A 157 -0.31 10.31 -6.55
C TYR A 157 0.32 8.97 -6.92
N ARG A 158 1.15 8.46 -6.01
CA ARG A 158 1.64 7.08 -6.09
C ARG A 158 0.55 6.14 -5.60
N VAL A 159 -0.18 5.55 -6.54
CA VAL A 159 -1.33 4.68 -6.25
C VAL A 159 -0.90 3.21 -6.07
N HIS A 160 -1.29 2.59 -4.97
CA HIS A 160 -0.97 1.19 -4.66
C HIS A 160 -2.22 0.38 -4.31
N LEU A 161 -2.18 -0.92 -4.57
CA LEU A 161 -3.20 -1.86 -4.13
C LEU A 161 -2.70 -2.66 -2.92
N ARG A 162 -3.61 -2.93 -1.98
CA ARG A 162 -3.39 -3.70 -0.75
C ARG A 162 -4.56 -4.64 -0.53
N SER A 163 -4.31 -5.77 0.14
CA SER A 163 -5.34 -6.77 0.38
C SER A 163 -6.04 -6.53 1.72
N LEU A 164 -7.35 -6.25 1.66
CA LEU A 164 -8.22 -6.18 2.82
C LEU A 164 -8.31 -7.55 3.52
N ASP A 165 -8.43 -8.62 2.73
CA ASP A 165 -8.46 -10.00 3.24
C ASP A 165 -7.22 -10.32 4.08
N ARG A 166 -6.04 -9.89 3.61
CA ARG A 166 -4.77 -10.08 4.33
C ARG A 166 -4.65 -9.18 5.56
N MET A 167 -5.18 -7.95 5.51
CA MET A 167 -5.16 -7.03 6.65
C MET A 167 -5.86 -7.63 7.88
N ARG A 168 -6.89 -8.46 7.63
CA ARG A 168 -7.67 -9.20 8.62
C ARG A 168 -7.15 -10.63 8.89
N GLY A 169 -5.96 -10.96 8.39
CA GLY A 169 -5.34 -12.26 8.56
C GLY A 169 -4.81 -12.54 9.97
N ASP A 170 -4.45 -13.79 10.22
CA ASP A 170 -3.92 -14.24 11.51
C ASP A 170 -2.44 -13.86 11.76
N ALA A 171 -1.99 -14.10 12.99
CA ALA A 171 -0.61 -13.81 13.40
C ALA A 171 0.45 -14.62 12.65
N GLY A 172 0.13 -15.82 12.16
CA GLY A 172 1.03 -16.65 11.35
C GLY A 172 1.21 -16.08 9.94
N GLN A 173 0.12 -15.65 9.31
CA GLN A 173 0.15 -14.95 8.03
C GLN A 173 0.93 -13.63 8.13
N LEU A 174 0.73 -12.87 9.21
CA LEU A 174 1.51 -11.66 9.47
C LEU A 174 3.02 -11.94 9.55
N ARG A 175 3.43 -13.01 10.25
CA ARG A 175 4.86 -13.34 10.36
C ARG A 175 5.49 -13.67 9.02
N ARG A 176 4.82 -14.48 8.18
CA ARG A 176 5.31 -14.78 6.81
C ARG A 176 5.40 -13.53 5.95
N TRP A 177 4.40 -12.65 6.07
CA TRP A 177 4.40 -11.36 5.40
C TRP A 177 5.59 -10.49 5.80
N GLN A 178 5.81 -10.32 7.10
CA GLN A 178 6.95 -9.56 7.62
C GLN A 178 8.28 -10.13 7.14
N ALA A 179 8.46 -11.45 7.20
CA ALA A 179 9.69 -12.10 6.76
C ALA A 179 10.03 -11.80 5.28
N ARG A 180 9.08 -12.01 4.35
CA ARG A 180 9.32 -11.69 2.92
C ARG A 180 9.47 -10.20 2.67
N TRP A 181 8.77 -9.35 3.42
CA TRP A 181 8.91 -7.90 3.29
C TRP A 181 10.27 -7.39 3.76
N ASP A 182 10.81 -7.92 4.85
CA ASP A 182 12.14 -7.56 5.34
C ASP A 182 13.22 -8.02 4.37
N GLN A 183 13.06 -9.20 3.77
CA GLN A 183 13.92 -9.66 2.70
C GLN A 183 13.86 -8.76 1.46
N LEU A 184 12.66 -8.33 1.06
CA LEU A 184 12.48 -7.37 -0.02
C LEU A 184 13.20 -6.04 0.25
N ARG A 185 13.15 -5.53 1.50
CA ARG A 185 13.77 -4.27 1.90
C ARG A 185 15.30 -4.31 1.83
N THR A 186 15.90 -5.49 1.95
CA THR A 186 17.37 -5.67 1.97
C THR A 186 17.93 -6.13 0.62
N ALA A 187 17.08 -6.67 -0.26
CA ALA A 187 17.48 -7.10 -1.60
C ALA A 187 17.76 -5.92 -2.54
N THR A 188 18.65 -6.14 -3.52
CA THR A 188 18.91 -5.17 -4.60
C THR A 188 17.69 -4.97 -5.49
N ALA A 189 16.91 -6.03 -5.71
CA ALA A 189 15.64 -6.00 -6.44
C ALA A 189 14.75 -7.17 -5.95
N PRO A 190 13.42 -7.06 -6.04
CA PRO A 190 12.54 -8.18 -5.76
C PRO A 190 12.88 -9.41 -6.60
N ALA A 191 12.95 -10.58 -5.98
CA ALA A 191 13.01 -11.84 -6.72
C ALA A 191 11.58 -12.24 -7.13
N ALA A 192 11.27 -12.09 -8.42
CA ALA A 192 9.94 -12.33 -8.95
C ALA A 192 9.74 -13.81 -9.32
N HIS A 193 8.62 -14.39 -8.88
CA HIS A 193 8.13 -15.69 -9.33
C HIS A 193 6.94 -15.49 -10.29
N ARG A 194 7.03 -16.04 -11.49
CA ARG A 194 6.07 -15.75 -12.57
C ARG A 194 4.99 -16.82 -12.64
N TRP A 195 3.72 -16.41 -12.66
CA TRP A 195 2.57 -17.27 -12.91
C TRP A 195 2.09 -17.10 -14.35
N LYS A 196 1.83 -18.22 -15.04
CA LYS A 196 1.32 -18.25 -16.41
C LYS A 196 -0.05 -18.90 -16.42
N ALA A 197 -1.05 -18.23 -17.00
CA ALA A 197 -2.41 -18.78 -17.08
C ALA A 197 -2.51 -20.07 -17.91
N ALA A 198 -1.58 -20.31 -18.84
CA ALA A 198 -1.50 -21.56 -19.59
C ALA A 198 -1.07 -22.75 -18.72
N ASP A 199 -0.44 -22.51 -17.57
CA ASP A 199 0.14 -23.53 -16.69
C ASP A 199 -0.84 -23.94 -15.57
N ARG A 200 -2.16 -24.04 -15.83
CA ARG A 200 -3.14 -24.41 -14.77
C ARG A 200 -2.79 -25.72 -14.08
N ASP A 201 -2.35 -26.73 -14.84
CA ASP A 201 -1.89 -28.02 -14.30
C ASP A 201 -0.58 -27.91 -13.50
N GLY A 202 0.13 -26.80 -13.69
CA GLY A 202 1.35 -26.43 -12.96
C GLY A 202 1.11 -25.61 -11.70
N PHE A 203 -0.14 -25.29 -11.33
CA PHE A 203 -0.46 -24.47 -10.16
C PHE A 203 0.18 -24.98 -8.88
N GLU A 204 0.00 -26.27 -8.56
CA GLU A 204 0.57 -26.88 -7.36
C GLU A 204 2.10 -26.82 -7.33
N ARG A 205 2.75 -27.01 -8.49
CA ARG A 205 4.21 -26.89 -8.59
C ARG A 205 4.67 -25.45 -8.41
N TRP A 206 3.95 -24.50 -9.00
CA TRP A 206 4.23 -23.07 -8.87
C TRP A 206 4.07 -22.62 -7.43
N HIS A 207 2.99 -23.02 -6.76
CA HIS A 207 2.70 -22.70 -5.36
C HIS A 207 3.70 -23.38 -4.42
N ALA A 208 3.99 -24.67 -4.61
CA ALA A 208 4.99 -25.39 -3.80
C ALA A 208 6.38 -24.75 -3.89
N ARG A 209 6.79 -24.28 -5.09
CA ARG A 209 8.04 -23.51 -5.25
C ARG A 209 7.97 -22.19 -4.49
N LEU A 210 6.85 -21.46 -4.60
CA LEU A 210 6.68 -20.20 -3.88
C LEU A 210 6.76 -20.40 -2.37
N ALA A 211 6.08 -21.41 -1.84
CA ALA A 211 6.04 -21.74 -0.42
C ALA A 211 7.40 -22.23 0.10
N GLY A 212 8.14 -23.00 -0.70
CA GLY A 212 9.45 -23.56 -0.33
C GLY A 212 10.64 -22.61 -0.46
N ASP A 213 10.47 -21.47 -1.14
CA ASP A 213 11.53 -20.50 -1.36
C ASP A 213 11.08 -19.10 -0.87
N GLU A 214 11.49 -18.78 0.36
CA GLU A 214 11.20 -17.50 1.01
C GLU A 214 11.85 -16.31 0.29
N SER A 215 12.88 -16.57 -0.54
CA SER A 215 13.56 -15.51 -1.29
C SER A 215 12.71 -14.90 -2.40
N LEU A 216 11.65 -15.58 -2.81
CA LEU A 216 10.69 -15.09 -3.80
C LEU A 216 9.79 -14.01 -3.18
N THR A 217 10.25 -12.77 -3.21
CA THR A 217 9.56 -11.65 -2.55
C THR A 217 8.50 -10.96 -3.41
N ALA A 218 8.40 -11.31 -4.70
CA ALA A 218 7.42 -10.73 -5.61
C ALA A 218 6.80 -11.76 -6.56
N VAL A 219 5.62 -11.45 -7.11
CA VAL A 219 4.96 -12.26 -8.14
C VAL A 219 4.59 -11.42 -9.36
N ILE A 220 4.78 -11.99 -10.55
CA ILE A 220 4.25 -11.45 -11.80
C ILE A 220 3.15 -12.40 -12.29
N LEU A 221 1.97 -11.86 -12.59
CA LEU A 221 0.90 -12.64 -13.20
C LEU A 221 0.81 -12.29 -14.68
N ASP A 222 0.94 -13.29 -15.55
CA ASP A 222 0.75 -13.15 -17.01
C ASP A 222 -0.74 -13.21 -17.40
N ALA A 223 -1.61 -12.80 -16.49
CA ALA A 223 -3.06 -12.77 -16.67
C ALA A 223 -3.67 -11.82 -15.63
N PRO A 224 -4.85 -11.25 -15.91
CA PRO A 224 -5.55 -10.43 -14.94
C PRO A 224 -5.91 -11.24 -13.69
N ALA A 225 -5.85 -10.58 -12.54
CA ALA A 225 -6.21 -11.16 -11.25
C ALA A 225 -7.74 -11.23 -11.07
N VAL A 226 -8.41 -11.97 -11.95
CA VAL A 226 -9.85 -12.28 -11.91
C VAL A 226 -10.05 -13.78 -11.77
N GLN A 227 -11.24 -14.19 -11.31
CA GLN A 227 -11.58 -15.59 -11.08
C GLN A 227 -11.37 -16.44 -12.33
N GLY A 228 -10.77 -17.63 -12.16
CA GLY A 228 -10.46 -18.54 -13.27
C GLY A 228 -9.26 -18.13 -14.12
N HIS A 229 -8.52 -17.09 -13.71
CA HIS A 229 -7.32 -16.58 -14.37
C HIS A 229 -6.15 -16.44 -13.37
N GLY A 230 -5.74 -15.21 -13.04
CA GLY A 230 -4.62 -14.94 -12.15
C GLY A 230 -5.00 -14.84 -10.67
N LEU A 231 -6.28 -14.84 -10.33
CA LEU A 231 -6.73 -14.55 -8.96
C LEU A 231 -6.30 -15.63 -7.96
N GLU A 232 -6.37 -16.89 -8.34
CA GLU A 232 -5.99 -18.02 -7.50
C GLU A 232 -4.49 -17.96 -7.16
N ALA A 233 -3.65 -17.64 -8.14
CA ALA A 233 -2.23 -17.41 -7.94
C ALA A 233 -1.95 -16.19 -7.05
N LEU A 234 -2.70 -15.10 -7.22
CA LEU A 234 -2.58 -13.93 -6.34
C LEU A 234 -2.95 -14.26 -4.89
N ARG A 235 -4.05 -14.99 -4.67
CA ARG A 235 -4.51 -15.43 -3.34
C ARG A 235 -3.45 -16.31 -2.67
N ALA A 236 -2.89 -17.29 -3.41
CA ALA A 236 -1.81 -18.13 -2.91
C ALA A 236 -0.56 -17.31 -2.57
N ALA A 237 -0.13 -16.39 -3.43
CA ALA A 237 1.02 -15.53 -3.18
C ALA A 237 0.86 -14.68 -1.90
N VAL A 238 -0.32 -14.07 -1.73
CA VAL A 238 -0.65 -13.29 -0.54
C VAL A 238 -0.62 -14.16 0.73
N ALA A 239 -1.17 -15.37 0.67
CA ALA A 239 -1.15 -16.33 1.78
C ALA A 239 0.27 -16.78 2.17
N GLU A 240 1.16 -16.89 1.18
CA GLU A 240 2.59 -17.22 1.36
C GLU A 240 3.45 -16.05 1.84
N GLY A 241 2.88 -14.85 2.00
CA GLY A 241 3.60 -13.70 2.54
C GLY A 241 4.12 -12.72 1.48
N VAL A 242 3.85 -12.92 0.18
CA VAL A 242 4.31 -12.00 -0.88
C VAL A 242 3.66 -10.63 -0.72
N GLY A 243 4.47 -9.57 -0.61
CA GLY A 243 4.01 -8.19 -0.44
C GLY A 243 4.00 -7.37 -1.74
N VAL A 244 4.62 -7.87 -2.82
CA VAL A 244 4.70 -7.19 -4.10
C VAL A 244 4.17 -8.09 -5.21
N ALA A 245 3.20 -7.60 -5.97
CA ALA A 245 2.79 -8.26 -7.20
C ALA A 245 2.45 -7.25 -8.29
N ALA A 246 2.63 -7.65 -9.54
CA ALA A 246 2.25 -6.81 -10.68
C ALA A 246 1.65 -7.66 -11.81
N TRP A 247 0.65 -7.09 -12.48
CA TRP A 247 0.00 -7.72 -13.62
C TRP A 247 -0.62 -6.66 -14.54
N ASP A 248 -0.88 -7.07 -15.78
CA ASP A 248 -1.69 -6.31 -16.73
C ASP A 248 -3.17 -6.67 -16.49
N ARG A 249 -4.02 -5.65 -16.28
CA ARG A 249 -5.45 -5.86 -15.99
C ARG A 249 -6.27 -6.37 -17.19
N ARG A 250 -5.72 -6.26 -18.40
CA ARG A 250 -6.42 -6.62 -19.64
C ARG A 250 -6.47 -8.14 -19.81
N ALA A 251 -7.58 -8.64 -20.36
CA ALA A 251 -7.73 -10.06 -20.68
C ALA A 251 -6.71 -10.52 -21.74
N ASP A 252 -6.40 -9.67 -22.71
CA ASP A 252 -5.46 -9.95 -23.80
C ASP A 252 -4.00 -9.59 -23.45
N SER A 253 -3.59 -9.75 -22.19
CA SER A 253 -2.24 -9.42 -21.75
C SER A 253 -1.20 -10.16 -22.58
N SER A 254 -0.26 -9.42 -23.18
CA SER A 254 0.74 -9.98 -24.09
C SER A 254 2.02 -10.40 -23.37
N SER A 255 2.88 -11.17 -24.06
CA SER A 255 4.23 -11.49 -23.58
C SER A 255 5.05 -10.22 -23.30
N GLN A 256 4.85 -9.15 -24.09
CA GLN A 256 5.53 -7.87 -23.93
C GLN A 256 5.16 -7.18 -22.62
N SER A 257 3.88 -7.24 -22.18
CA SER A 257 3.48 -6.73 -20.87
C SER A 257 4.29 -7.38 -19.76
N SER A 258 4.45 -8.70 -19.83
CA SER A 258 5.16 -9.48 -18.82
C SER A 258 6.66 -9.18 -18.76
N GLU A 259 7.29 -8.93 -19.91
CA GLU A 259 8.69 -8.49 -19.99
C GLU A 259 8.88 -7.11 -19.34
N LEU A 260 7.96 -6.17 -19.61
CA LEU A 260 8.02 -4.83 -19.02
C LEU A 260 7.81 -4.88 -17.50
N LEU A 261 6.93 -5.75 -17.01
CA LEU A 261 6.78 -6.00 -15.56
C LEU A 261 8.04 -6.63 -14.94
N THR A 262 8.72 -7.51 -15.67
CA THR A 262 10.01 -8.09 -15.23
C THR A 262 11.07 -7.00 -15.12
N LEU A 263 11.18 -6.10 -16.10
CA LEU A 263 12.09 -4.95 -16.06
C LEU A 263 11.74 -3.98 -14.94
N LEU A 264 10.45 -3.74 -14.70
CA LEU A 264 9.98 -2.92 -13.59
C LEU A 264 10.47 -3.50 -12.26
N LEU A 265 10.23 -4.78 -12.00
CA LEU A 265 10.64 -5.47 -10.77
C LEU A 265 12.16 -5.67 -10.64
N GLY A 266 12.95 -5.32 -11.66
CA GLY A 266 14.42 -5.23 -11.57
C GLY A 266 14.94 -4.00 -10.81
N HIS A 267 14.06 -3.06 -10.41
CA HIS A 267 14.43 -1.88 -9.63
C HIS A 267 14.42 -2.17 -8.12
N THR A 268 15.12 -1.34 -7.34
CA THR A 268 15.12 -1.46 -5.87
C THR A 268 13.72 -1.22 -5.30
N TYR A 269 13.43 -1.79 -4.13
CA TYR A 269 12.11 -1.61 -3.49
C TYR A 269 11.74 -0.11 -3.35
N THR A 270 12.69 0.74 -2.96
CA THR A 270 12.46 2.19 -2.80
C THR A 270 12.12 2.92 -4.09
N GLN A 271 12.54 2.38 -5.25
CA GLN A 271 12.33 2.99 -6.56
C GLN A 271 11.01 2.55 -7.21
N LEU A 272 10.48 1.37 -6.86
CA LEU A 272 9.31 0.79 -7.53
C LEU A 272 8.08 1.71 -7.53
N PRO A 273 7.64 2.32 -6.40
CA PRO A 273 6.50 3.24 -6.41
C PRO A 273 6.64 4.39 -7.41
N GLU A 274 7.85 4.96 -7.51
CA GLU A 274 8.14 6.05 -8.45
C GLU A 274 8.10 5.57 -9.90
N LYS A 275 8.66 4.40 -10.19
CA LYS A 275 8.70 3.83 -11.54
C LYS A 275 7.30 3.52 -12.04
N VAL A 276 6.45 2.94 -11.20
CA VAL A 276 5.03 2.68 -11.52
C VAL A 276 4.29 3.98 -11.77
N HIS A 277 4.49 5.00 -10.93
CA HIS A 277 3.86 6.31 -11.12
C HIS A 277 4.26 6.96 -12.45
N ARG A 278 5.55 6.93 -12.82
CA ARG A 278 6.02 7.45 -14.11
C ARG A 278 5.44 6.70 -15.30
N LEU A 279 5.33 5.37 -15.23
CA LEU A 279 4.72 4.57 -16.29
C LEU A 279 3.24 4.96 -16.50
N ARG A 280 2.50 5.18 -15.42
CA ARG A 280 1.10 5.65 -15.49
C ARG A 280 1.00 7.05 -16.06
N ALA A 281 1.80 7.99 -15.54
CA ALA A 281 1.80 9.37 -16.01
C ALA A 281 2.17 9.47 -17.50
N GLY A 282 3.19 8.73 -17.95
CA GLY A 282 3.58 8.70 -19.36
C GLY A 282 2.47 8.16 -20.26
N ALA A 283 1.81 7.07 -19.85
CA ALA A 283 0.72 6.48 -20.62
C ALA A 283 -0.57 7.33 -20.70
N GLU A 284 -0.69 8.39 -19.90
CA GLU A 284 -1.78 9.37 -20.02
C GLU A 284 -1.38 10.63 -20.83
N ILE A 285 -0.08 10.82 -21.10
CA ILE A 285 0.43 11.95 -21.89
C ILE A 285 0.56 11.59 -23.38
N GLU A 286 0.96 10.34 -23.66
CA GLU A 286 1.30 9.87 -25.01
C GLU A 286 0.06 9.44 -25.79
N GLU A 287 0.04 9.69 -27.10
CA GLU A 287 -1.11 9.39 -27.98
C GLU A 287 -1.43 7.89 -28.02
N ASP A 288 -0.39 7.04 -28.10
CA ASP A 288 -0.50 5.58 -28.03
C ASP A 288 -0.60 5.03 -26.59
N GLY A 289 -0.56 5.92 -25.59
CA GLY A 289 -0.67 5.60 -24.18
C GLY A 289 -1.84 4.67 -23.78
N PRO A 290 -3.04 4.74 -24.41
CA PRO A 290 -4.10 3.75 -24.21
C PRO A 290 -3.69 2.29 -24.42
N LEU A 291 -2.69 2.02 -25.26
CA LEU A 291 -2.20 0.67 -25.57
C LEU A 291 -1.10 0.21 -24.60
N TRP A 292 -0.48 1.14 -23.88
CA TRP A 292 0.70 0.89 -23.06
C TRP A 292 0.34 0.21 -21.73
N VAL A 293 1.17 -0.75 -21.31
CA VAL A 293 0.98 -1.45 -20.02
C VAL A 293 0.96 -0.47 -18.83
N GLY A 294 1.63 0.68 -18.94
CA GLY A 294 1.65 1.71 -17.90
C GLY A 294 0.24 2.18 -17.50
N ARG A 295 -0.71 2.21 -18.44
CA ARG A 295 -2.11 2.57 -18.18
C ARG A 295 -2.89 1.44 -17.50
N HIS A 296 -2.49 0.19 -17.72
CA HIS A 296 -3.22 -1.01 -17.30
C HIS A 296 -2.58 -1.74 -16.12
N ILE A 297 -1.41 -1.30 -15.65
CA ILE A 297 -0.65 -1.97 -14.59
C ILE A 297 -1.36 -1.93 -13.23
N ALA A 298 -1.72 -3.11 -12.75
CA ALA A 298 -2.04 -3.32 -11.36
C ALA A 298 -0.76 -3.53 -10.57
N PHE A 299 -0.62 -2.77 -9.48
CA PHE A 299 0.56 -2.80 -8.65
C PHE A 299 0.16 -2.99 -7.20
N PHE A 300 0.33 -4.22 -6.75
CA PHE A 300 0.12 -4.64 -5.38
C PHE A 300 1.38 -4.34 -4.58
N TRP A 301 1.24 -3.50 -3.56
CA TRP A 301 2.31 -3.05 -2.69
C TRP A 301 1.76 -3.01 -1.27
N ASP A 302 1.96 -4.11 -0.56
CA ASP A 302 1.31 -4.37 0.70
C ASP A 302 2.36 -4.52 1.81
N ASP A 303 2.50 -3.48 2.62
CA ASP A 303 3.52 -3.38 3.68
C ASP A 303 2.96 -3.85 5.04
N PRO A 304 3.56 -4.89 5.68
CA PRO A 304 3.05 -5.47 6.91
C PRO A 304 3.14 -4.54 8.12
N TYR A 305 3.94 -3.48 8.03
CA TYR A 305 4.17 -2.53 9.11
C TYR A 305 3.22 -1.33 9.05
N ARG A 306 2.40 -1.24 8.00
CA ARG A 306 1.48 -0.11 7.74
C ARG A 306 0.01 -0.53 7.83
N LEU A 307 -0.41 -0.93 9.02
CA LEU A 307 -1.73 -1.50 9.30
C LEU A 307 -2.72 -0.43 9.77
N VAL A 308 -4.01 -0.57 9.45
CA VAL A 308 -5.08 0.41 9.78
C VAL A 308 -6.41 -0.20 10.26
N ASP A 309 -6.70 -1.47 9.94
CA ASP A 309 -8.00 -2.13 10.20
C ASP A 309 -7.83 -3.37 11.12
N ARG A 310 -7.20 -3.19 12.29
CA ARG A 310 -6.96 -4.29 13.25
C ARG A 310 -7.95 -4.39 14.42
N GLU A 311 -8.81 -3.40 14.60
CA GLU A 311 -9.65 -3.29 15.81
C GLU A 311 -10.83 -4.29 15.84
N GLU A 312 -11.19 -4.92 14.72
CA GLU A 312 -12.20 -6.00 14.67
C GLU A 312 -11.68 -7.39 15.10
N LEU A 313 -10.36 -7.59 15.25
CA LEU A 313 -9.77 -8.86 15.74
C LEU A 313 -9.65 -8.92 17.27
N LEU A 314 -9.78 -7.79 17.97
CA LEU A 314 -9.68 -7.70 19.43
C LEU A 314 -11.05 -7.60 20.12
N SER A 315 -12.12 -7.59 19.34
CA SER A 315 -13.51 -7.47 19.79
C SER A 315 -14.36 -8.74 19.53
N ALA A 316 -13.73 -9.83 19.05
CA ALA A 316 -14.27 -11.19 18.97
C ALA A 316 -13.54 -12.11 19.95
#